data_AF-A0A851AHQ6-F1
#
_entry.id   AF-A0A851AHQ6-F1
#
_cell.length_a   1.000
_cell.length_b   1.000
_cell.length_c   1.000
_cell.angle_alpha   90.00
_cell.angle_beta   90.00
_cell.angle_gamma   90.00
#
_symmetry.space_group_name_H-M   'P 1'
#
loop_
_entity.id
_entity.type
_entity.pdbx_description
1 polymer ?
#
loop_
_entity_poly.entity_id
_entity_poly.type
_entity_poly.pdbx_seq_one_letter_code
_entity_poly.pdbx_strand_id
1 'polypeptide(L)'
;KMPVSVPAAGRRQRASAAFSLSFLSLVFSVIAFSSSYWCEGTRKVAKPFCTGQSKGDHCIRFNSPNANSSNAVQYIWETGDDKFIDQKFHAGIWYSCEEIINEEGEKCRSFISLTPAADQGVLWLSIVAELLYIILLLTGVILMSVDMCYYSTVMDGLKINAFSAVVTVLAG
;
A
#
# COMPACT_ATOMS: atom_id res chain seq x y z
N LYS A 1 44.48 -11.11 -29.30
CA LYS A 1 43.00 -10.97 -29.19
C LYS A 1 42.69 -9.49 -28.93
N MET A 2 42.34 -8.73 -29.96
CA MET A 2 41.85 -7.35 -29.80
C MET A 2 40.47 -7.40 -29.14
N PRO A 3 40.12 -6.47 -28.23
CA PRO A 3 38.78 -6.42 -27.70
C PRO A 3 37.83 -6.01 -28.82
N VAL A 4 36.80 -6.81 -29.03
CA VAL A 4 35.70 -6.52 -29.96
C VAL A 4 35.08 -5.19 -29.54
N SER A 5 35.27 -4.17 -30.39
CA SER A 5 34.64 -2.87 -30.26
C SER A 5 33.14 -3.01 -30.44
N VAL A 6 32.41 -3.12 -29.33
CA VAL A 6 30.95 -3.05 -29.31
C VAL A 6 30.55 -1.70 -29.94
N PRO A 7 29.71 -1.67 -30.98
CA PRO A 7 29.33 -0.44 -31.64
C PRO A 7 28.67 0.51 -30.63
N ALA A 8 29.09 1.78 -30.64
CA ALA A 8 28.64 2.81 -29.68
C ALA A 8 27.11 2.97 -29.60
N ALA A 9 26.40 2.64 -30.69
CA ALA A 9 24.94 2.59 -30.75
C ALA A 9 24.33 1.55 -29.79
N GLY A 10 24.91 0.35 -29.70
CA GLY A 10 24.42 -0.72 -28.83
C GLY A 10 24.63 -0.42 -27.33
N ARG A 11 25.64 0.40 -26.98
CA ARG A 11 25.90 0.80 -25.60
C ARG A 11 24.94 1.90 -25.13
N ARG A 12 24.64 2.90 -25.97
CA ARG A 12 23.64 3.95 -25.70
C ARG A 12 22.23 3.40 -25.58
N GLN A 13 21.85 2.46 -26.44
CA GLN A 13 20.53 1.83 -26.37
C GLN A 13 20.34 1.03 -25.08
N ARG A 14 21.39 0.33 -24.61
CA ARG A 14 21.38 -0.38 -23.31
C ARG A 14 21.29 0.57 -22.12
N ALA A 15 22.04 1.68 -22.13
CA ALA A 15 21.98 2.67 -21.06
C ALA A 15 20.60 3.38 -21.00
N SER A 16 20.03 3.73 -22.16
CA SER A 16 18.67 4.30 -22.25
C SER A 16 17.61 3.32 -21.76
N ALA A 17 17.72 2.04 -22.12
CA ALA A 17 16.81 1.00 -21.62
C ALA A 17 16.92 0.83 -20.09
N ALA A 18 18.14 0.77 -19.54
CA ALA A 18 18.37 0.66 -18.11
C ALA A 18 17.82 1.87 -17.33
N PHE A 19 18.03 3.07 -17.84
CA PHE A 19 17.45 4.29 -17.28
C PHE A 19 15.92 4.26 -17.29
N SER A 20 15.32 3.89 -18.43
CA SER A 20 13.86 3.83 -18.58
C SER A 20 13.23 2.79 -17.64
N LEU A 21 13.86 1.62 -17.50
CA LEU A 21 13.41 0.58 -16.57
C LEU A 21 13.54 1.02 -15.10
N SER A 22 14.63 1.68 -14.75
CA SER A 22 14.85 2.18 -13.38
C SER A 22 13.86 3.31 -13.03
N PHE A 23 13.55 4.17 -14.01
CA PHE A 23 12.53 5.20 -13.86
C PHE A 23 11.12 4.61 -13.70
N LEU A 24 10.76 3.62 -14.53
CA LEU A 24 9.48 2.90 -14.39
C LEU A 24 9.38 2.18 -13.05
N SER A 25 10.47 1.53 -12.61
CA SER A 25 10.56 0.90 -11.29
C SER A 25 10.28 1.91 -10.19
N LEU A 26 10.94 3.07 -10.21
CA LEU A 26 10.71 4.14 -9.25
C LEU A 26 9.25 4.61 -9.24
N VAL A 27 8.65 4.84 -10.42
CA VAL A 27 7.24 5.24 -10.53
C VAL A 27 6.32 4.19 -9.91
N PHE A 28 6.52 2.91 -10.23
CA PHE A 28 5.73 1.83 -9.64
C PHE A 28 5.92 1.74 -8.12
N SER A 29 7.14 1.94 -7.60
CA SER A 29 7.39 1.95 -6.17
C SER A 29 6.69 3.12 -5.46
N VAL A 30 6.70 4.31 -6.04
CA VAL A 30 5.96 5.46 -5.49
C VAL A 30 4.45 5.23 -5.52
N ILE A 31 3.92 4.68 -6.63
CA ILE A 31 2.50 4.33 -6.75
C ILE A 31 2.15 3.29 -5.68
N ALA A 32 2.93 2.22 -5.55
CA ALA A 32 2.73 1.19 -4.54
C ALA A 32 2.72 1.79 -3.14
N PHE A 33 3.71 2.62 -2.78
CA PHE A 33 3.79 3.29 -1.49
C PHE A 33 2.58 4.19 -1.17
N SER A 34 2.02 4.86 -2.18
CA SER A 34 0.82 5.69 -2.03
C SER A 34 -0.50 4.91 -2.07
N SER A 35 -0.47 3.68 -2.59
CA SER A 35 -1.66 2.87 -2.80
C SER A 35 -2.26 2.39 -1.48
N SER A 36 -3.59 2.33 -1.44
CA SER A 36 -4.38 1.79 -0.34
C SER A 36 -4.70 0.29 -0.48
N TYR A 37 -4.10 -0.39 -1.47
CA TYR A 37 -4.42 -1.77 -1.85
C TYR A 37 -3.24 -2.74 -1.59
N TRP A 38 -2.56 -2.58 -0.46
CA TRP A 38 -1.48 -3.51 -0.06
C TRP A 38 -2.04 -4.85 0.38
N CYS A 39 -3.15 -4.80 1.11
CA CYS A 39 -3.87 -5.96 1.58
C CYS A 39 -5.36 -5.74 1.34
N GLU A 40 -5.97 -6.60 0.54
CA GLU A 40 -7.41 -6.67 0.36
C GLU A 40 -7.92 -7.94 1.02
N GLY A 41 -9.03 -7.83 1.75
CA GLY A 41 -9.61 -8.97 2.43
C GLY A 41 -11.03 -8.74 2.90
N THR A 42 -11.61 -9.80 3.43
CA THR A 42 -12.90 -9.76 4.12
C THR A 42 -12.70 -10.10 5.59
N ARG A 43 -13.37 -9.36 6.47
CA ARG A 43 -13.38 -9.60 7.90
C ARG A 43 -14.81 -9.73 8.39
N LYS A 44 -15.05 -10.75 9.23
CA LYS A 44 -16.31 -10.85 9.98
C LYS A 44 -16.36 -9.78 11.07
N VAL A 45 -17.33 -8.87 10.94
CA VAL A 45 -17.60 -7.83 11.93
C VAL A 45 -19.01 -8.04 12.48
N ALA A 46 -19.20 -7.79 13.77
CA ALA A 46 -20.52 -7.91 14.37
C ALA A 46 -21.47 -6.87 13.77
N LYS A 47 -22.66 -7.31 13.35
CA LYS A 47 -23.69 -6.42 12.81
C LYS A 47 -24.03 -5.33 13.85
N PRO A 48 -24.15 -4.06 13.45
CA PRO A 48 -24.58 -3.01 14.35
C PRO A 48 -26.05 -3.19 14.74
N PHE A 49 -26.46 -2.60 15.87
CA PHE A 49 -27.85 -2.64 16.29
C PHE A 49 -28.72 -1.70 15.44
N CYS A 50 -29.88 -2.16 14.99
CA CYS A 50 -30.79 -1.31 14.22
C CYS A 50 -31.29 -0.15 15.09
N THR A 51 -31.15 1.09 14.60
CA THR A 51 -31.70 2.28 15.27
C THR A 51 -33.01 2.66 14.59
N GLY A 52 -34.15 2.30 15.19
CA GLY A 52 -35.50 2.58 14.66
C GLY A 52 -36.12 1.43 13.86
N GLN A 53 -37.04 1.75 12.94
CA GLN A 53 -37.82 0.77 12.16
C GLN A 53 -37.15 0.36 10.84
N SER A 54 -35.82 0.47 10.74
CA SER A 54 -35.08 0.08 9.54
C SER A 54 -35.12 -1.45 9.38
N LYS A 55 -35.90 -1.94 8.42
CA LYS A 55 -35.99 -3.35 8.01
C LYS A 55 -34.83 -3.69 7.07
N GLY A 56 -33.62 -3.87 7.60
CA GLY A 56 -32.47 -4.35 6.84
C GLY A 56 -31.91 -5.66 7.44
N ASP A 57 -31.41 -6.56 6.59
CA ASP A 57 -30.82 -7.85 6.99
C ASP A 57 -29.40 -7.72 7.60
N HIS A 58 -28.81 -6.51 7.53
CA HIS A 58 -27.44 -6.22 7.98
C HIS A 58 -27.37 -5.51 9.36
N CYS A 59 -28.45 -5.51 10.14
CA CYS A 59 -28.43 -4.99 11.51
C CYS A 59 -29.12 -5.95 12.49
N ILE A 60 -28.63 -6.00 13.73
CA ILE A 60 -29.20 -6.85 14.78
C ILE A 60 -30.49 -6.20 15.26
N ARG A 61 -31.60 -6.91 15.04
CA ARG A 61 -32.92 -6.47 15.48
C ARG A 61 -33.19 -6.95 16.90
N PHE A 62 -33.84 -6.08 17.66
CA PHE A 62 -34.39 -6.42 18.96
C PHE A 62 -35.89 -6.19 18.95
N ASN A 63 -36.61 -7.00 19.70
CA ASN A 63 -38.02 -6.77 19.93
C ASN A 63 -38.13 -5.69 21.01
N SER A 64 -38.43 -4.44 20.63
CA SER A 64 -38.85 -3.44 21.59
C SER A 64 -40.33 -3.71 21.89
N PRO A 65 -40.69 -4.17 23.09
CA PRO A 65 -42.09 -4.06 23.49
C PRO A 65 -42.37 -2.56 23.65
N ASN A 66 -43.58 -2.16 23.25
CA ASN A 66 -44.09 -0.79 23.39
C ASN A 66 -43.44 -0.04 24.57
N ALA A 67 -43.03 1.20 24.34
CA ALA A 67 -42.27 2.10 25.22
C ALA A 67 -42.82 2.31 26.67
N ASN A 68 -43.87 1.59 27.07
CA ASN A 68 -44.56 1.68 28.34
C ASN A 68 -44.18 0.59 29.36
N SER A 69 -43.30 -0.37 29.02
CA SER A 69 -42.83 -1.42 29.94
C SER A 69 -41.33 -1.36 30.19
N SER A 70 -40.92 -0.74 31.30
CA SER A 70 -39.53 -0.58 31.74
C SER A 70 -38.84 -1.87 32.23
N ASN A 71 -39.55 -3.01 32.21
CA ASN A 71 -39.07 -4.29 32.78
C ASN A 71 -38.86 -5.40 31.72
N ALA A 72 -38.84 -5.06 30.43
CA ALA A 72 -38.72 -6.07 29.38
C ALA A 72 -37.25 -6.38 29.06
N VAL A 73 -36.85 -7.63 29.31
CA VAL A 73 -35.56 -8.18 28.88
C VAL A 73 -35.53 -8.22 27.35
N GLN A 74 -34.52 -7.57 26.77
CA GLN A 74 -34.34 -7.47 25.33
C GLN A 74 -33.68 -8.76 24.81
N TYR A 75 -34.43 -9.58 24.07
CA TYR A 75 -33.91 -10.83 23.51
C TYR A 75 -33.35 -10.62 22.10
N ILE A 76 -32.12 -11.10 21.87
CA ILE A 76 -31.50 -11.25 20.55
C ILE A 76 -31.74 -12.68 20.10
N TRP A 77 -32.38 -12.88 18.95
CA TRP A 77 -32.63 -14.21 18.39
C TRP A 77 -31.57 -14.67 17.38
N GLU A 78 -30.74 -13.76 16.85
CA GLU A 78 -29.64 -14.15 15.97
C GLU A 78 -28.57 -14.91 16.77
N THR A 79 -28.33 -16.16 16.36
CA THR A 79 -27.47 -17.11 17.07
C THR A 79 -26.31 -17.54 16.17
N GLY A 80 -25.12 -17.74 16.74
CA GLY A 80 -23.98 -18.27 15.98
C GLY A 80 -23.38 -17.27 15.01
N ASP A 81 -23.27 -17.66 13.73
CA ASP A 81 -22.65 -16.87 12.65
C ASP A 81 -23.56 -15.76 12.11
N ASP A 82 -24.87 -15.85 12.32
CA ASP A 82 -25.84 -14.88 11.78
C ASP A 82 -25.61 -13.46 12.32
N LYS A 83 -24.98 -13.32 13.49
CA LYS A 83 -24.66 -12.01 14.09
C LYS A 83 -23.52 -11.26 13.40
N PHE A 84 -22.81 -11.90 12.47
CA PHE A 84 -21.68 -11.32 11.77
C PHE A 84 -22.02 -11.01 10.32
N ILE A 85 -21.38 -9.98 9.78
CA ILE A 85 -21.37 -9.66 8.37
C ILE A 85 -19.92 -9.69 7.88
N ASP A 86 -19.73 -10.23 6.68
CA ASP A 86 -18.43 -10.17 5.99
C ASP A 86 -18.26 -8.77 5.41
N GLN A 87 -17.39 -7.98 6.01
CA GLN A 87 -17.08 -6.62 5.57
C GLN A 87 -15.78 -6.64 4.77
N LYS A 88 -15.81 -6.12 3.54
CA LYS A 88 -14.61 -5.95 2.72
C LYS A 88 -13.80 -4.76 3.22
N PHE A 89 -12.49 -4.92 3.23
CA PHE A 89 -11.55 -3.86 3.54
C PHE A 89 -10.36 -3.91 2.59
N HIS A 90 -9.82 -2.74 2.31
CA HIS A 90 -8.51 -2.61 1.70
C HIS A 90 -7.63 -1.73 2.60
N ALA A 91 -6.40 -2.16 2.81
CA ALA A 91 -5.44 -1.48 3.64
C ALA A 91 -4.17 -1.19 2.84
N GLY A 92 -3.67 0.04 2.96
CA GLY A 92 -2.32 0.42 2.58
C GLY A 92 -1.53 0.91 3.79
N ILE A 93 -0.33 1.45 3.55
CA ILE A 93 0.54 1.99 4.61
C ILE A 93 -0.13 3.16 5.35
N TRP A 94 -0.82 4.03 4.61
CA TRP A 94 -1.31 5.31 5.13
C TRP A 94 -2.77 5.24 5.56
N TYR A 95 -3.59 4.57 4.76
CA TYR A 95 -5.05 4.53 4.91
C TYR A 95 -5.54 3.09 4.83
N SER A 96 -6.53 2.80 5.66
CA SER A 96 -7.34 1.58 5.59
C SER A 96 -8.78 2.01 5.38
N CYS A 97 -9.42 1.50 4.33
CA CYS A 97 -10.81 1.78 4.06
C CYS A 97 -11.63 0.49 4.20
N GLU A 98 -12.80 0.64 4.80
CA GLU A 98 -13.76 -0.42 5.07
C GLU A 98 -15.09 -0.08 4.38
N GLU A 99 -15.76 -1.06 3.78
CA GLU A 99 -17.06 -0.85 3.13
C GLU A 99 -18.14 -0.49 4.17
N ILE A 100 -19.02 0.47 3.88
CA ILE A 100 -20.03 0.93 4.85
C ILE A 100 -21.22 -0.04 4.88
N ILE A 101 -21.58 -0.51 6.08
CA ILE A 101 -22.74 -1.38 6.25
C ILE A 101 -24.02 -0.55 6.06
N ASN A 102 -24.86 -0.94 5.09
CA ASN A 102 -26.15 -0.33 4.71
C ASN A 102 -26.12 0.86 3.75
N GLU A 103 -24.96 1.31 3.27
CA GLU A 103 -24.85 2.44 2.34
C GLU A 103 -23.86 2.14 1.21
N GLU A 104 -24.03 2.77 0.05
CA GLU A 104 -23.06 2.69 -1.05
C GLU A 104 -21.86 3.60 -0.72
N GLY A 105 -20.73 3.03 -0.28
CA GLY A 105 -19.51 3.78 -0.03
C GLY A 105 -18.48 3.05 0.85
N GLU A 106 -17.33 3.70 1.02
CA GLU A 106 -16.23 3.23 1.86
C GLU A 106 -15.86 4.29 2.91
N LYS A 107 -15.51 3.83 4.11
CA LYS A 107 -15.03 4.67 5.21
C LYS A 107 -13.53 4.48 5.38
N CYS A 108 -12.77 5.50 5.01
CA CYS A 108 -11.32 5.50 5.17
C CYS A 108 -10.88 6.05 6.53
N ARG A 109 -9.95 5.35 7.18
CA ARG A 109 -9.27 5.79 8.41
C ARG A 109 -7.76 5.67 8.25
N SER A 110 -7.00 6.49 8.97
CA SER A 110 -5.53 6.40 8.93
C SER A 110 -5.06 5.13 9.64
N PHE A 111 -4.15 4.39 9.02
CA PHE A 111 -3.69 3.10 9.53
C PHE A 111 -2.88 3.25 10.84
N ILE A 112 -2.21 4.39 11.02
CA ILE A 112 -1.51 4.75 12.27
C ILE A 112 -2.47 4.86 13.47
N SER A 113 -3.72 5.26 13.24
CA SER A 113 -4.73 5.35 14.31
C SER A 113 -5.30 3.98 14.71
N LEU A 114 -5.19 2.98 13.83
CA LEU A 114 -5.71 1.63 14.03
C LEU A 114 -4.69 0.71 14.70
N THR A 115 -3.40 1.01 14.61
CA THR A 115 -2.33 0.17 15.14
C THR A 115 -2.14 0.39 16.65
N PRO A 116 -2.24 -0.67 17.47
CA PRO A 116 -1.96 -0.59 18.91
C PRO A 116 -0.52 -0.10 19.18
N ALA A 117 -0.31 0.62 20.29
CA ALA A 117 0.98 1.23 20.63
C ALA A 117 2.16 0.22 20.69
N ALA A 118 1.89 -1.06 20.95
CA ALA A 118 2.90 -2.11 20.98
C ALA A 118 3.49 -2.43 19.58
N ASP A 119 2.68 -2.32 18.52
CA ASP A 119 3.06 -2.73 17.16
C ASP A 119 3.50 -1.54 16.29
N GLN A 120 3.39 -0.31 16.80
CA GLN A 120 3.79 0.90 16.09
C GLN A 120 5.26 0.89 15.67
N GLY A 121 6.14 0.26 16.46
CA GLY A 121 7.56 0.14 16.13
C GLY A 121 7.81 -0.61 14.83
N VAL A 122 7.09 -1.71 14.59
CA VAL A 122 7.24 -2.53 13.38
C VAL A 122 6.77 -1.75 12.15
N LEU A 123 5.68 -1.00 12.30
CA LEU A 123 5.14 -0.16 11.24
C LEU A 123 6.12 0.93 10.80
N TRP A 124 6.74 1.63 11.76
CA TRP A 124 7.75 2.64 11.48
C TRP A 124 8.97 2.06 10.76
N LEU A 125 9.42 0.87 11.16
CA LEU A 125 10.52 0.20 10.48
C LEU A 125 10.17 -0.10 9.01
N SER A 126 8.93 -0.56 8.75
CA SER A 126 8.45 -0.77 7.38
C SER A 126 8.42 0.53 6.58
N ILE A 127 7.89 1.62 7.13
CA ILE A 127 7.85 2.93 6.45
C ILE A 127 9.26 3.42 6.12
N VAL A 128 10.18 3.33 7.09
CA VAL A 128 11.56 3.76 6.89
C VAL A 128 12.26 2.90 5.84
N ALA A 129 12.05 1.58 5.85
CA ALA A 129 12.62 0.68 4.84
C ALA A 129 12.13 1.04 3.42
N GLU A 130 10.82 1.24 3.24
CA GLU A 130 10.24 1.64 1.95
C GLU A 130 10.73 3.02 1.49
N LEU A 131 10.85 3.99 2.41
CA LEU A 131 11.42 5.30 2.09
C LEU A 131 12.89 5.21 1.68
N LEU A 132 13.69 4.42 2.39
CA LEU A 132 15.09 4.18 2.04
C LEU A 132 15.19 3.52 0.66
N TYR A 133 14.32 2.56 0.35
CA TYR A 133 14.24 1.92 -0.96
C TYR A 133 13.98 2.93 -2.09
N ILE A 134 12.98 3.80 -1.94
CA ILE A 134 12.66 4.84 -2.92
C ILE A 134 13.84 5.83 -3.07
N ILE A 135 14.49 6.22 -1.97
CA ILE A 135 15.67 7.10 -2.00
C ILE A 135 16.84 6.45 -2.74
N LEU A 136 17.08 5.15 -2.54
CA LEU A 136 18.11 4.41 -3.26
C LEU A 136 17.79 4.36 -4.77
N LEU A 137 16.55 4.03 -5.15
CA LEU A 137 16.13 4.05 -6.56
C LEU A 137 16.28 5.45 -7.19
N LEU A 138 15.86 6.51 -6.48
CA LEU A 138 16.05 7.90 -6.91
C LEU A 138 17.53 8.21 -7.14
N THR A 139 18.38 7.83 -6.20
CA THR A 139 19.83 8.04 -6.29
C THR A 139 20.40 7.29 -7.49
N GLY A 140 19.98 6.04 -7.74
CA GLY A 140 20.35 5.27 -8.92
C GLY A 140 19.96 5.94 -10.23
N VAL A 141 18.70 6.41 -10.33
CA VAL A 141 18.21 7.14 -11.52
C VAL A 141 19.00 8.43 -11.75
N ILE A 142 19.35 9.16 -10.69
CA ILE A 142 20.20 10.37 -10.77
C ILE A 142 21.60 10.02 -11.26
N LEU A 143 22.22 8.95 -10.77
CA LEU A 143 23.54 8.52 -11.21
C LEU A 143 23.52 8.07 -12.69
N MET A 144 22.49 7.35 -13.11
CA MET A 144 22.29 6.96 -14.52
C MET A 144 22.04 8.18 -15.42
N SER A 145 21.32 9.20 -14.95
CA SER A 145 21.09 10.43 -15.72
C SER A 145 22.37 11.26 -15.85
N VAL A 146 23.16 11.36 -14.78
CA VAL A 146 24.49 11.98 -14.80
C VAL A 146 25.40 11.23 -15.77
N ASP A 147 25.45 9.90 -15.76
CA ASP A 147 26.27 9.14 -16.72
C ASP A 147 25.83 9.42 -18.18
N MET A 148 24.52 9.47 -18.45
CA MET A 148 23.99 9.80 -19.79
C MET A 148 24.32 11.23 -20.23
N CYS A 149 24.29 12.23 -19.34
CA CYS A 149 24.64 13.62 -19.64
C CYS A 149 26.17 13.83 -19.79
N TYR A 150 26.96 13.25 -18.88
CA TYR A 150 28.41 13.42 -18.81
C TYR A 150 29.19 12.47 -19.72
N TYR A 151 28.57 11.49 -20.38
CA TYR A 151 29.19 10.72 -21.47
C TYR A 151 29.70 11.63 -22.62
N SER A 152 29.22 12.87 -22.69
CA SER A 152 29.71 13.91 -23.61
C SER A 152 31.05 14.54 -23.18
N THR A 153 31.45 14.42 -21.91
CA THR A 153 32.63 15.06 -21.33
C THR A 153 33.49 14.05 -20.56
N VAL A 154 34.62 13.66 -21.17
CA VAL A 154 35.80 12.88 -20.73
C VAL A 154 35.94 12.56 -19.21
N MET A 155 34.99 11.89 -18.58
CA MET A 155 35.14 11.33 -17.22
C MET A 155 34.81 9.84 -17.25
N ASP A 156 35.56 9.05 -16.47
CA ASP A 156 35.47 7.58 -16.39
C ASP A 156 34.06 7.09 -15.97
N GLY A 157 33.15 6.94 -16.94
CA GLY A 157 31.79 6.43 -16.73
C GLY A 157 31.72 5.04 -16.09
N LEU A 158 32.82 4.28 -16.09
CA LEU A 158 32.92 2.97 -15.44
C LEU A 158 32.75 3.06 -13.90
N LYS A 159 33.21 4.15 -13.26
CA LYS A 159 33.17 4.30 -11.79
C LYS A 159 31.77 4.66 -11.27
N ILE A 160 31.02 5.47 -12.03
CA ILE A 160 29.67 5.94 -11.66
C ILE A 160 28.64 4.82 -11.89
N ASN A 161 28.76 4.07 -13.00
CA ASN A 161 27.87 2.94 -13.29
C ASN A 161 27.99 1.80 -12.26
N ALA A 162 29.19 1.54 -11.73
CA ALA A 162 29.39 0.56 -10.65
C ALA A 162 28.68 0.98 -9.35
N PHE A 163 28.74 2.27 -9.00
CA PHE A 163 28.06 2.79 -7.81
C PHE A 163 26.53 2.76 -7.98
N SER A 164 26.03 3.12 -9.18
CA SER A 164 24.62 2.99 -9.51
C SER A 164 24.14 1.54 -9.41
N ALA A 165 24.92 0.58 -9.90
CA ALA A 165 24.56 -0.84 -9.84
C ALA A 165 24.45 -1.35 -8.39
N VAL A 166 25.36 -0.96 -7.50
CA VAL A 166 25.30 -1.35 -6.07
C VAL A 166 24.08 -0.74 -5.40
N VAL A 167 23.76 0.52 -5.68
CA VAL A 167 22.59 1.20 -5.12
C VAL A 167 21.28 0.53 -5.60
N THR A 168 21.19 0.16 -6.88
CA THR A 168 20.03 -0.57 -7.41
C THR A 168 19.92 -1.99 -6.86
N VAL A 169 21.05 -2.69 -6.62
CA VAL A 169 21.04 -4.04 -6.03
C VAL A 169 20.66 -4.02 -4.55
N LEU A 170 21.12 -3.03 -3.78
CA LEU A 170 20.72 -2.86 -2.38
C LEU A 170 19.26 -2.43 -2.21
N ALA A 171 18.66 -1.90 -3.28
CA ALA A 171 17.25 -1.56 -3.30
C ALA A 171 16.37 -2.81 -3.47
N GLY A 172 16.81 -3.83 -4.23
CA GLY A 172 16.04 -5.07 -4.46
C GLY A 172 16.19 -6.10 -3.34
#